data_AF-A0A947NA87-F1
#
_entry.id   AF-A0A947NA87-F1
#
_cell.length_a   1.000
_cell.length_b   1.000
_cell.length_c   1.000
_cell.angle_alpha   90.00
_cell.angle_beta   90.00
_cell.angle_gamma   90.00
#
_symmetry.space_group_name_H-M   'P 1'
#
loop_
_entity.id
_entity.type
_entity.pdbx_description
1 polymer ?
#
loop_
_entity_poly.entity_id
_entity_poly.type
_entity_poly.pdbx_seq_one_letter_code
_entity_poly.pdbx_strand_id
1 'polypeptide(L)'
;EQRTFATEEVITVSSKEREVSYELMEAIRTQAATTEILTPYRFHVSEDIYTSIMLHSDQERGWKSKMHPIVESKMLSPQDLLTWTVQRYKYAGGSLDILVHDNPIFRRGLTFSQRVMYGTTFYSYLAPIWNVVFLFGPVIYLLTGLSPVSSYSHDFFMHLIPFLVTLELAIMVGTWGISGYDAKASYLSFFPLGMRAIWTVVKGEKIAFPVTSKVRQSGTYLRLVRPQIAVVALTIVGVIWGIGALVVGGTSHSTSGVVANILWGFNNCIAMAGIICAALYSPFSSDEDKPK
;
A
#
# COMPACT_ATOMS: atom_id res chain seq x y z
N GLU A 1 25.91 -21.82 -0.07
CA GLU A 1 27.25 -21.66 -0.69
C GLU A 1 28.36 -21.88 0.31
N GLN A 2 28.61 -21.01 1.29
CA GLN A 2 29.69 -21.20 2.27
C GLN A 2 29.64 -22.57 2.98
N ARG A 3 28.47 -23.04 3.39
CA ARG A 3 28.31 -24.39 3.99
C ARG A 3 28.53 -25.51 2.99
N THR A 4 28.16 -25.32 1.72
CA THR A 4 28.42 -26.28 0.65
C THR A 4 29.93 -26.44 0.43
N PHE A 5 30.67 -25.34 0.40
CA PHE A 5 32.13 -25.34 0.31
C PHE A 5 32.79 -25.94 1.57
N ALA A 6 32.28 -25.65 2.76
CA ALA A 6 32.78 -26.27 3.99
C ALA A 6 32.58 -27.80 3.98
N THR A 7 31.43 -28.28 3.51
CA THR A 7 31.17 -29.72 3.37
C THR A 7 32.04 -30.35 2.29
N GLU A 8 32.27 -29.67 1.17
CA GLU A 8 33.20 -30.09 0.11
C GLU A 8 34.64 -30.22 0.64
N GLU A 9 35.10 -29.24 1.42
CA GLU A 9 36.42 -29.27 2.07
C GLU A 9 36.56 -30.46 3.02
N VAL A 10 35.54 -30.74 3.84
CA VAL A 10 35.54 -31.92 4.73
C VAL A 10 35.60 -33.22 3.92
N ILE A 11 34.82 -33.33 2.84
CA ILE A 11 34.78 -34.54 2.00
C ILE A 11 36.13 -34.74 1.31
N THR A 12 36.66 -33.74 0.62
CA THR A 12 37.95 -33.81 -0.09
C THR A 12 39.12 -34.15 0.85
N VAL A 13 39.15 -33.56 2.05
CA VAL A 13 40.17 -33.88 3.07
C VAL A 13 40.03 -35.32 3.58
N SER A 14 38.80 -35.80 3.77
CA SER A 14 38.54 -37.15 4.31
C SER A 14 38.73 -38.26 3.26
N SER A 15 38.31 -38.04 2.01
CA SER A 15 38.43 -39.00 0.91
C SER A 15 39.80 -38.95 0.22
N LYS A 16 40.59 -37.88 0.45
CA LYS A 16 41.84 -37.56 -0.26
C LYS A 16 41.66 -37.37 -1.77
N GLU A 17 40.44 -37.11 -2.21
CA GLU A 17 40.14 -36.77 -3.60
C GLU A 17 40.41 -35.28 -3.84
N ARG A 18 40.89 -34.95 -5.05
CA ARG A 18 41.18 -33.56 -5.42
C ARG A 18 39.93 -32.72 -5.64
N GLU A 19 38.87 -33.33 -6.14
CA GLU A 19 37.62 -32.67 -6.49
C GLU A 19 36.44 -33.63 -6.23
N VAL A 20 35.31 -33.06 -5.83
CA VAL A 20 34.05 -33.79 -5.64
C VAL A 20 33.30 -33.81 -6.97
N SER A 21 32.68 -34.95 -7.32
CA SER A 21 31.90 -35.04 -8.56
C SER A 21 30.76 -34.02 -8.59
N TYR A 22 30.43 -33.54 -9.80
CA TYR A 22 29.37 -32.54 -9.99
C TYR A 22 28.03 -32.97 -9.39
N GLU A 23 27.64 -34.23 -9.62
CA GLU A 23 26.39 -34.81 -9.12
C GLU A 23 26.34 -34.84 -7.59
N LEU A 24 27.46 -35.17 -6.94
CA LEU A 24 27.56 -35.16 -5.49
C LEU A 24 27.54 -33.73 -4.94
N MET A 25 28.17 -32.77 -5.62
CA MET A 25 28.07 -31.35 -5.25
C MET A 25 26.65 -30.79 -5.37
N GLU A 26 25.90 -31.21 -6.39
CA GLU A 26 24.48 -30.85 -6.54
C GLU A 26 23.63 -31.46 -5.42
N ALA A 27 23.89 -32.72 -5.06
CA ALA A 27 23.23 -33.38 -3.94
C ALA A 27 23.57 -32.72 -2.59
N ILE A 28 24.83 -32.37 -2.34
CA ILE A 28 25.26 -31.64 -1.13
C ILE A 28 24.59 -30.27 -1.07
N ARG A 29 24.53 -29.55 -2.19
CA ARG A 29 23.86 -28.25 -2.27
C ARG A 29 22.38 -28.38 -1.94
N THR A 30 21.72 -29.38 -2.51
CA THR A 30 20.30 -29.67 -2.27
C THR A 30 20.07 -30.02 -0.82
N GLN A 31 20.85 -30.96 -0.27
CA GLN A 31 20.75 -31.40 1.12
C GLN A 31 21.03 -30.27 2.12
N ALA A 32 22.05 -29.45 1.86
CA ALA A 32 22.34 -28.27 2.68
C ALA A 32 21.17 -27.27 2.66
N ALA A 33 20.45 -27.14 1.54
CA ALA A 33 19.26 -26.29 1.47
C ALA A 33 18.05 -26.90 2.21
N THR A 34 17.80 -28.21 2.09
CA THR A 34 16.68 -28.87 2.77
C THR A 34 16.87 -29.03 4.27
N THR A 35 18.11 -29.20 4.72
CA THR A 35 18.44 -29.35 6.16
C THR A 35 18.44 -28.00 6.88
N GLU A 36 18.49 -26.90 6.14
CA GLU A 36 18.49 -25.57 6.74
C GLU A 36 17.12 -25.27 7.35
N ILE A 37 17.09 -25.19 8.68
CA ILE A 37 15.90 -24.76 9.41
C ILE A 37 15.75 -23.25 9.17
N LEU A 38 14.83 -22.90 8.27
CA LEU A 38 14.51 -21.52 7.87
C LEU A 38 13.76 -20.71 8.93
N THR A 39 13.48 -21.26 10.11
CA THR A 39 12.61 -20.61 11.09
C THR A 39 13.36 -19.64 12.01
N PRO A 40 12.98 -18.37 11.90
CA PRO A 40 12.37 -17.69 13.03
C PRO A 40 10.91 -17.41 12.66
N TYR A 41 10.09 -18.46 12.54
CA TYR A 41 8.64 -18.27 12.45
C TYR A 41 8.18 -17.55 13.72
N ARG A 42 7.64 -16.35 13.56
CA ARG A 42 7.20 -15.49 14.65
C ARG A 42 5.71 -15.20 14.44
N PHE A 43 4.90 -15.52 15.44
CA PHE A 43 3.48 -15.23 15.40
C PHE A 43 3.25 -13.72 15.34
N HIS A 44 2.83 -13.23 14.18
CA HIS A 44 2.46 -11.85 13.94
C HIS A 44 1.36 -11.77 12.87
N VAL A 45 0.56 -10.71 12.88
CA VAL A 45 -0.55 -10.51 11.91
C VAL A 45 -0.01 -10.41 10.47
N SER A 46 1.11 -9.71 10.32
CA SER A 46 1.91 -9.63 9.10
C SER A 46 3.20 -10.43 9.29
N GLU A 47 3.03 -11.74 9.51
CA GLU A 47 4.15 -12.67 9.75
C GLU A 47 5.11 -12.75 8.57
N ASP A 48 4.61 -12.67 7.34
CA ASP A 48 5.39 -12.68 6.10
C ASP A 48 6.51 -11.61 6.05
N ILE A 49 6.14 -10.34 6.19
CA ILE A 49 7.09 -9.22 6.17
C ILE A 49 7.94 -9.20 7.45
N TYR A 50 7.37 -9.59 8.59
CA TYR A 50 8.08 -9.64 9.86
C TYR A 50 9.21 -10.68 9.83
N THR A 51 8.92 -11.90 9.37
CA THR A 51 9.91 -12.97 9.15
C THR A 51 10.99 -12.51 8.17
N SER A 52 10.61 -11.82 7.09
CA SER A 52 11.58 -11.28 6.13
C SER A 52 12.54 -10.26 6.76
N ILE A 53 12.03 -9.37 7.63
CA ILE A 53 12.85 -8.42 8.39
C ILE A 53 13.79 -9.15 9.34
N MET A 54 13.32 -10.19 10.05
CA MET A 54 14.16 -11.02 10.92
C MET A 54 15.34 -11.60 10.13
N LEU A 55 15.05 -12.28 9.02
CA LEU A 55 16.05 -12.95 8.19
C LEU A 55 17.07 -11.96 7.64
N HIS A 56 16.62 -10.84 7.07
CA HIS A 56 17.55 -9.83 6.56
C HIS A 56 18.37 -9.14 7.64
N SER A 57 17.90 -9.11 8.89
CA SER A 57 18.64 -8.55 10.02
C SER A 57 19.64 -9.54 10.65
N ASP A 58 19.55 -10.82 10.31
CA ASP A 58 20.47 -11.84 10.81
C ASP A 58 21.81 -11.76 10.06
N GLN A 59 22.77 -11.08 10.69
CA GLN A 59 24.11 -10.89 10.14
C GLN A 59 24.97 -12.16 10.19
N GLU A 60 24.66 -13.10 11.08
CA GLU A 60 25.41 -14.35 11.21
C GLU A 60 25.14 -15.26 10.01
N ARG A 61 23.86 -15.35 9.62
CA ARG A 61 23.44 -16.14 8.46
C ARG A 61 23.49 -15.36 7.15
N GLY A 62 23.39 -14.03 7.19
CA GLY A 62 23.58 -13.15 6.04
C GLY A 62 22.56 -13.38 4.91
N TRP A 63 21.29 -13.61 5.26
CA TRP A 63 20.24 -13.93 4.28
C TRP A 63 20.05 -12.84 3.22
N LYS A 64 19.74 -13.27 2.00
CA LYS A 64 19.49 -12.40 0.84
C LYS A 64 18.20 -12.81 0.14
N SER A 65 17.37 -11.83 -0.21
CA SER A 65 16.19 -12.03 -1.06
C SER A 65 16.49 -11.75 -2.53
N LYS A 66 15.84 -12.50 -3.44
CA LYS A 66 15.85 -12.24 -4.89
C LYS A 66 14.42 -12.25 -5.41
N MET A 67 14.02 -11.19 -6.12
CA MET A 67 12.73 -11.10 -6.80
C MET A 67 12.89 -11.57 -8.25
N HIS A 68 12.06 -12.51 -8.67
CA HIS A 68 11.93 -12.92 -10.07
C HIS A 68 10.66 -12.28 -10.65
N PRO A 69 10.76 -11.44 -11.70
CA PRO A 69 9.62 -10.67 -12.22
C PRO A 69 8.70 -11.49 -13.15
N ILE A 70 8.71 -12.82 -13.03
CA ILE A 70 7.95 -13.74 -13.88
C ILE A 70 6.78 -14.32 -13.08
N VAL A 71 5.64 -14.51 -13.73
CA VAL A 71 4.45 -15.10 -13.09
C VAL A 71 4.63 -16.61 -12.98
N GLU A 72 5.06 -17.07 -11.82
CA GLU A 72 5.25 -18.51 -11.53
C GLU A 72 3.99 -19.18 -10.97
N SER A 73 3.06 -18.40 -10.41
CA SER A 73 1.80 -18.94 -9.84
C SER A 73 0.64 -17.95 -9.98
N LYS A 74 -0.58 -18.48 -9.99
CA LYS A 74 -1.83 -17.70 -10.02
C LYS A 74 -2.67 -18.05 -8.80
N MET A 75 -3.19 -17.03 -8.12
CA MET A 75 -4.05 -17.18 -6.95
C MET A 75 -5.31 -16.34 -7.10
N LEU A 76 -6.33 -16.66 -6.30
CA LEU A 76 -7.58 -15.91 -6.26
C LEU A 76 -7.40 -14.60 -5.48
N SER A 77 -7.78 -13.49 -6.11
CA SER A 77 -7.97 -12.21 -5.41
C SER A 77 -9.31 -12.19 -4.66
N PRO A 78 -9.50 -11.28 -3.69
CA PRO A 78 -10.81 -11.06 -3.10
C PRO A 78 -11.88 -10.78 -4.18
N GLN A 79 -13.01 -11.49 -4.09
CA GLN A 79 -14.09 -11.42 -5.09
C GLN A 79 -15.21 -10.44 -4.70
N ASP A 80 -15.12 -9.82 -3.52
CA ASP A 80 -16.08 -8.84 -3.01
C ASP A 80 -15.39 -7.77 -2.15
N LEU A 81 -16.07 -6.63 -1.99
CA LEU A 81 -15.51 -5.46 -1.31
C LEU A 81 -15.30 -5.69 0.19
N LEU A 82 -16.14 -6.49 0.85
CA LEU A 82 -16.01 -6.77 2.28
C LEU A 82 -14.73 -7.56 2.54
N THR A 83 -14.53 -8.65 1.80
CA THR A 83 -13.32 -9.49 1.87
C THR A 83 -12.07 -8.66 1.58
N TRP A 84 -12.12 -7.80 0.54
CA TRP A 84 -11.02 -6.89 0.21
C TRP A 84 -10.72 -5.90 1.35
N THR A 85 -11.75 -5.31 1.95
CA THR A 85 -11.64 -4.34 3.05
C THR A 85 -10.99 -5.00 4.27
N VAL A 86 -11.44 -6.19 4.66
CA VAL A 86 -10.85 -6.93 5.79
C VAL A 86 -9.39 -7.28 5.52
N GLN A 87 -9.05 -7.72 4.31
CA GLN A 87 -7.67 -8.03 3.93
C GLN A 87 -6.77 -6.78 4.00
N ARG A 88 -7.21 -5.66 3.42
CA ARG A 88 -6.42 -4.42 3.44
C ARG A 88 -6.28 -3.84 4.84
N TYR A 89 -7.30 -4.01 5.69
CA TYR A 89 -7.22 -3.63 7.10
C TYR A 89 -6.17 -4.44 7.86
N LYS A 90 -6.08 -5.76 7.60
CA LYS A 90 -5.03 -6.63 8.15
C LYS A 90 -3.65 -6.14 7.76
N TYR A 91 -3.45 -5.85 6.48
CA TYR A 91 -2.14 -5.42 5.97
C TYR A 91 -1.71 -4.08 6.58
N ALA A 92 -2.61 -3.10 6.64
CA ALA A 92 -2.30 -1.82 7.25
C ALA A 92 -2.08 -1.95 8.76
N GLY A 93 -2.96 -2.65 9.44
CA GLY A 93 -2.87 -2.87 10.88
C GLY A 93 -1.56 -3.55 11.28
N GLY A 94 -1.25 -4.71 10.69
CA GLY A 94 -0.03 -5.45 11.02
C GLY A 94 1.23 -4.69 10.61
N SER A 95 1.21 -3.95 9.50
CA SER A 95 2.37 -3.14 9.12
C SER A 95 2.62 -1.99 10.11
N LEU A 96 1.56 -1.30 10.54
CA LEU A 96 1.65 -0.23 11.54
C LEU A 96 2.06 -0.77 12.92
N ASP A 97 1.59 -1.97 13.29
CA ASP A 97 1.97 -2.64 14.52
C ASP A 97 3.48 -2.92 14.58
N ILE A 98 4.05 -3.44 13.47
CA ILE A 98 5.50 -3.63 13.33
C ILE A 98 6.23 -2.29 13.44
N LEU A 99 5.75 -1.26 12.75
CA LEU A 99 6.38 0.06 12.77
C LEU A 99 6.45 0.65 14.19
N VAL A 100 5.41 0.49 14.99
CA VAL A 100 5.32 1.03 16.35
C VAL A 100 6.13 0.20 17.35
N HIS A 101 6.06 -1.13 17.29
CA HIS A 101 6.62 -2.00 18.32
C HIS A 101 8.04 -2.53 18.05
N ASP A 102 8.43 -2.72 16.79
CA ASP A 102 9.74 -3.32 16.43
C ASP A 102 10.57 -2.43 15.47
N ASN A 103 9.93 -1.48 14.80
CA ASN A 103 10.49 -0.44 13.95
C ASN A 103 11.75 -0.84 13.13
N PRO A 104 11.57 -1.34 11.90
CA PRO A 104 12.68 -1.81 11.07
C PRO A 104 13.66 -0.71 10.66
N ILE A 105 13.28 0.57 10.75
CA ILE A 105 14.15 1.71 10.40
C ILE A 105 15.34 1.80 11.36
N PHE A 106 15.13 1.49 12.64
CA PHE A 106 16.17 1.56 13.67
C PHE A 106 16.72 0.19 14.08
N ARG A 107 16.21 -0.88 13.47
CA ARG A 107 16.63 -2.25 13.74
C ARG A 107 18.11 -2.44 13.40
N ARG A 108 18.85 -3.09 14.30
CA ARG A 108 20.21 -3.55 14.05
C ARG A 108 20.22 -4.69 13.02
N GLY A 109 21.35 -4.90 12.35
CA GLY A 109 21.49 -5.96 11.37
C GLY A 109 21.20 -5.56 9.92
N LEU A 110 20.26 -4.64 9.71
CA LEU A 110 19.88 -4.17 8.37
C LEU A 110 20.84 -3.12 7.82
N THR A 111 21.13 -3.21 6.52
CA THR A 111 21.83 -2.17 5.75
C THR A 111 20.96 -0.92 5.58
N PHE A 112 21.58 0.22 5.27
CA PHE A 112 20.85 1.46 4.99
C PHE A 112 19.82 1.29 3.87
N SER A 113 20.19 0.65 2.76
CA SER A 113 19.27 0.41 1.64
C SER A 113 18.08 -0.45 2.02
N GLN A 114 18.28 -1.50 2.84
CA GLN A 114 17.19 -2.32 3.37
C GLN A 114 16.28 -1.51 4.30
N ARG A 115 16.85 -0.68 5.18
CA ARG A 115 16.06 0.20 6.06
C ARG A 115 15.22 1.18 5.27
N VAL A 116 15.74 1.75 4.19
CA VAL A 116 14.99 2.62 3.28
C VAL A 116 13.87 1.84 2.60
N MET A 117 14.14 0.64 2.06
CA MET A 117 13.14 -0.19 1.38
C MET A 117 11.99 -0.64 2.31
N TYR A 118 12.31 -1.07 3.52
CA TYR A 118 11.29 -1.36 4.53
C TYR A 118 10.58 -0.08 4.96
N GLY A 119 11.34 0.99 5.21
CA GLY A 119 10.84 2.29 5.60
C GLY A 119 9.80 2.85 4.61
N THR A 120 10.02 2.72 3.29
CA THR A 120 9.05 3.16 2.28
C THR A 120 7.75 2.36 2.35
N THR A 121 7.83 1.06 2.63
CA THR A 121 6.66 0.19 2.83
C THR A 121 5.82 0.66 4.02
N PHE A 122 6.44 0.91 5.17
CA PHE A 122 5.73 1.38 6.37
C PHE A 122 5.26 2.83 6.26
N TYR A 123 6.07 3.70 5.66
CA TYR A 123 5.72 5.10 5.39
C TYR A 123 4.45 5.20 4.57
N SER A 124 4.25 4.28 3.61
CA SER A 124 3.01 4.20 2.85
C SER A 124 1.77 3.98 3.74
N TYR A 125 1.86 3.27 4.85
CA TYR A 125 0.68 3.10 5.72
C TYR A 125 0.35 4.33 6.57
N LEU A 126 1.22 5.34 6.61
CA LEU A 126 0.95 6.65 7.22
C LEU A 126 0.24 7.62 6.27
N ALA A 127 0.16 7.29 4.99
CA ALA A 127 -0.44 8.16 3.99
C ALA A 127 -1.89 8.61 4.20
N PRO A 128 -2.76 7.82 4.84
CA PRO A 128 -4.09 8.28 5.20
C PRO A 128 -4.10 9.64 5.93
N ILE A 129 -3.05 9.96 6.71
CA ILE A 129 -2.96 11.21 7.48
C ILE A 129 -2.94 12.43 6.56
N TRP A 130 -2.07 12.44 5.55
CA TRP A 130 -2.00 13.56 4.61
C TRP A 130 -3.04 13.46 3.50
N ASN A 131 -3.50 12.26 3.14
CA ASN A 131 -4.59 12.08 2.18
C ASN A 131 -5.87 12.79 2.65
N VAL A 132 -6.18 12.77 3.95
CA VAL A 132 -7.30 13.56 4.50
C VAL A 132 -7.14 15.04 4.17
N VAL A 133 -5.95 15.61 4.30
CA VAL A 133 -5.68 17.01 3.94
C VAL A 133 -5.91 17.26 2.45
N PHE A 134 -5.41 16.39 1.57
CA PHE A 134 -5.61 16.53 0.12
C PHE A 134 -7.06 16.34 -0.33
N LEU A 135 -7.83 15.53 0.40
CA LEU A 135 -9.24 15.27 0.12
C LEU A 135 -10.13 16.44 0.57
N PHE A 136 -9.91 16.96 1.78
CA PHE A 136 -10.77 17.99 2.38
C PHE A 136 -10.26 19.42 2.19
N GLY A 137 -8.99 19.63 1.84
CA GLY A 137 -8.43 20.96 1.55
C GLY A 137 -9.26 21.76 0.53
N PRO A 138 -9.59 21.17 -0.65
CA PRO A 138 -10.44 21.83 -1.62
C PRO A 138 -11.85 22.12 -1.12
N VAL A 139 -12.44 21.20 -0.36
CA VAL A 139 -13.78 21.36 0.24
C VAL A 139 -13.77 22.53 1.23
N ILE A 140 -12.76 22.62 2.09
CA ILE A 140 -12.60 23.69 3.07
C ILE A 140 -12.48 25.04 2.35
N TYR A 141 -11.60 25.15 1.34
CA TYR A 141 -11.49 26.37 0.56
C TYR A 141 -12.81 26.74 -0.11
N LEU A 142 -13.47 25.78 -0.77
CA LEU A 142 -14.70 26.03 -1.51
C LEU A 142 -15.85 26.48 -0.61
N LEU A 143 -15.90 26.04 0.65
CA LEU A 143 -16.93 26.43 1.62
C LEU A 143 -16.62 27.74 2.35
N THR A 144 -15.35 27.97 2.68
CA THR A 144 -14.95 29.05 3.60
C THR A 144 -14.25 30.22 2.92
N GLY A 145 -13.74 30.02 1.70
CA GLY A 145 -12.85 30.94 1.01
C GLY A 145 -11.49 31.12 1.69
N LEU A 146 -11.14 30.28 2.68
CA LEU A 146 -9.85 30.31 3.35
C LEU A 146 -8.82 29.55 2.50
N SER A 147 -7.92 30.30 1.86
CA SER A 147 -6.82 29.73 1.10
C SER A 147 -5.77 29.12 2.03
N PRO A 148 -5.43 27.83 1.90
CA PRO A 148 -4.34 27.22 2.66
C PRO A 148 -2.96 27.71 2.17
N VAL A 149 -2.90 28.34 0.99
CA VAL A 149 -1.70 28.92 0.38
C VAL A 149 -1.83 30.44 0.28
N SER A 150 -0.70 31.16 0.38
CA SER A 150 -0.67 32.62 0.50
C SER A 150 -1.31 33.38 -0.66
N SER A 151 -1.44 32.77 -1.85
CA SER A 151 -2.44 33.13 -2.88
C SER A 151 -2.36 32.16 -4.06
N TYR A 152 -3.47 31.96 -4.78
CA TYR A 152 -3.48 31.30 -6.10
C TYR A 152 -3.00 32.28 -7.19
N SER A 153 -1.74 32.69 -7.09
CA SER A 153 -1.09 33.65 -8.00
C SER A 153 -0.52 32.97 -9.25
N HIS A 154 -0.13 33.80 -10.24
CA HIS A 154 0.58 33.32 -11.42
C HIS A 154 1.87 32.57 -11.06
N ASP A 155 2.67 33.12 -10.14
CA ASP A 155 3.92 32.52 -9.69
C ASP A 155 3.71 31.13 -9.09
N PHE A 156 2.63 30.94 -8.33
CA PHE A 156 2.30 29.63 -7.77
C PHE A 156 2.12 28.57 -8.86
N PHE A 157 1.34 28.86 -9.91
CA PHE A 157 1.08 27.90 -10.99
C PHE A 157 2.32 27.66 -11.87
N MET A 158 3.16 28.67 -12.06
CA MET A 158 4.44 28.54 -12.78
C MET A 158 5.42 27.58 -12.10
N HIS A 159 5.33 27.41 -10.79
CA HIS A 159 6.13 26.41 -10.07
C HIS A 159 5.39 25.06 -9.94
N LEU A 160 4.09 25.11 -9.66
CA LEU A 160 3.28 23.91 -9.43
C LEU A 160 3.17 23.02 -10.68
N ILE A 161 2.85 23.61 -11.84
CA ILE A 161 2.56 22.83 -13.05
C ILE A 161 3.80 22.07 -13.53
N PRO A 162 4.99 22.71 -13.70
CA PRO A 162 6.20 21.97 -14.06
C PRO A 162 6.57 20.89 -13.04
N PHE A 163 6.38 21.16 -11.75
CA PHE A 163 6.61 20.16 -10.70
C PHE A 163 5.70 18.94 -10.87
N LEU A 164 4.38 19.14 -11.06
CA LEU A 164 3.45 18.03 -11.25
C LEU A 164 3.74 17.23 -12.52
N VAL A 165 4.05 17.91 -13.64
CA VAL A 165 4.37 17.24 -14.91
C VAL A 165 5.66 16.42 -14.79
N THR A 166 6.72 16.99 -14.22
CA THR A 166 7.99 16.28 -14.05
C THR A 166 7.86 15.12 -13.06
N LEU A 167 7.06 15.26 -12.01
CA LEU A 167 6.75 14.19 -11.07
C LEU A 167 6.01 13.03 -11.76
N GLU A 168 4.98 13.32 -12.56
CA GLU A 168 4.24 12.29 -13.29
C GLU A 168 5.12 11.58 -14.32
N LEU A 169 5.97 12.31 -15.04
CA LEU A 169 6.94 11.71 -15.96
C LEU A 169 7.96 10.83 -15.23
N ALA A 170 8.47 11.27 -14.08
CA ALA A 170 9.40 10.48 -13.27
C ALA A 170 8.76 9.19 -12.76
N ILE A 171 7.50 9.25 -12.29
CA ILE A 171 6.75 8.06 -11.88
C ILE A 171 6.51 7.13 -13.07
N MET A 172 6.07 7.66 -14.21
CA MET A 172 5.83 6.88 -15.43
C MET A 172 7.08 6.10 -15.86
N VAL A 173 8.24 6.76 -15.87
CA VAL A 173 9.52 6.12 -16.22
C VAL A 173 9.94 5.10 -15.15
N GLY A 174 9.82 5.45 -13.87
CA GLY A 174 10.22 4.60 -12.74
C GLY A 174 9.35 3.35 -12.55
N THR A 175 8.09 3.40 -12.96
CA THR A 175 7.13 2.29 -12.84
C THR A 175 6.63 1.81 -14.21
N TRP A 176 7.49 1.87 -15.23
CA TRP A 176 7.12 1.52 -16.60
C TRP A 176 6.48 0.13 -16.68
N GLY A 177 5.29 0.04 -17.30
CA GLY A 177 4.51 -1.20 -17.39
C GLY A 177 3.60 -1.52 -16.20
N ILE A 178 3.56 -0.67 -15.17
CA ILE A 178 2.63 -0.78 -14.03
C ILE A 178 1.56 0.30 -14.14
N SER A 179 0.28 -0.04 -13.89
CA SER A 179 -0.80 0.97 -13.86
C SER A 179 -0.56 1.98 -12.74
N GLY A 180 -0.23 3.22 -13.12
CA GLY A 180 0.03 4.29 -12.17
C GLY A 180 -1.25 4.86 -11.54
N TYR A 181 -2.28 5.12 -12.35
CA TYR A 181 -3.49 5.81 -11.89
C TYR A 181 -4.33 4.94 -10.95
N ASP A 182 -4.58 3.67 -11.31
CA ASP A 182 -5.43 2.78 -10.50
C ASP A 182 -4.84 2.55 -9.10
N ALA A 183 -3.51 2.44 -9.02
CA ALA A 183 -2.79 2.34 -7.77
C ALA A 183 -2.98 3.60 -6.91
N LYS A 184 -2.80 4.79 -7.49
CA LYS A 184 -3.01 6.09 -6.81
C LYS A 184 -4.45 6.25 -6.33
N ALA A 185 -5.43 5.95 -7.18
CA ALA A 185 -6.85 6.06 -6.86
C ALA A 185 -7.28 5.08 -5.75
N SER A 186 -6.85 3.81 -5.85
CA SER A 186 -7.11 2.79 -4.83
C SER A 186 -6.52 3.19 -3.48
N TYR A 187 -5.32 3.77 -3.49
CA TYR A 187 -4.62 4.19 -2.29
C TYR A 187 -5.22 5.45 -1.66
N LEU A 188 -5.68 6.41 -2.46
CA LEU A 188 -6.39 7.58 -1.97
C LEU A 188 -7.74 7.20 -1.36
N SER A 189 -8.51 6.32 -2.02
CA SER A 189 -9.82 5.85 -1.54
C SER A 189 -9.76 4.91 -0.33
N PHE A 190 -8.58 4.36 -0.03
CA PHE A 190 -8.30 3.57 1.16
C PHE A 190 -8.22 4.40 2.46
N PHE A 191 -8.21 5.74 2.39
CA PHE A 191 -7.98 6.62 3.55
C PHE A 191 -8.82 6.30 4.81
N PRO A 192 -10.13 5.97 4.77
CA PRO A 192 -10.89 5.78 6.00
C PRO A 192 -10.46 4.51 6.74
N LEU A 193 -10.11 3.48 5.97
CA LEU A 193 -9.66 2.21 6.50
C LEU A 193 -8.26 2.33 7.09
N GLY A 194 -7.37 3.03 6.38
CA GLY A 194 -6.04 3.35 6.87
C GLY A 194 -6.06 4.22 8.13
N MET A 195 -6.91 5.25 8.19
CA MET A 195 -7.10 6.07 9.39
C MET A 195 -7.59 5.24 10.59
N ARG A 196 -8.52 4.31 10.37
CA ARG A 196 -8.98 3.39 11.42
C ARG A 196 -7.86 2.47 11.89
N ALA A 197 -7.02 1.96 10.99
CA ALA A 197 -5.89 1.10 11.34
C ALA A 197 -4.87 1.87 12.19
N ILE A 198 -4.50 3.10 11.78
CA ILE A 198 -3.63 4.00 12.54
C ILE A 198 -4.20 4.23 13.94
N TRP A 199 -5.49 4.58 14.03
CA TRP A 199 -6.14 4.85 15.31
C TRP A 199 -6.14 3.64 16.25
N THR A 200 -6.38 2.44 15.71
CA THR A 200 -6.40 1.19 16.48
C THR A 200 -5.02 0.88 17.07
N VAL A 201 -3.96 1.02 16.26
CA VAL A 201 -2.57 0.80 16.71
C VAL A 201 -2.16 1.86 17.74
N VAL A 202 -2.50 3.13 17.52
CA VAL A 202 -2.20 4.22 18.47
C VAL A 202 -2.87 3.99 19.83
N LYS A 203 -4.07 3.38 19.85
CA LYS A 203 -4.75 2.99 21.09
C LYS A 203 -4.17 1.74 21.78
N GLY A 204 -3.24 1.02 21.14
CA GLY A 204 -2.75 -0.26 21.63
C GLY A 204 -3.82 -1.37 21.62
N GLU A 205 -4.91 -1.19 20.85
CA GLU A 205 -5.94 -2.21 20.71
C GLU A 205 -5.40 -3.35 19.86
N LYS A 206 -5.61 -4.59 20.30
CA LYS A 206 -5.29 -5.77 19.48
C LYS A 206 -6.12 -5.73 18.21
N ILE A 207 -5.47 -5.85 17.08
CA ILE A 207 -6.16 -5.89 15.80
C ILE A 207 -6.86 -7.25 15.70
N ALA A 208 -8.15 -7.27 16.07
CA ALA A 208 -8.96 -8.47 16.06
C ALA A 208 -9.52 -8.70 14.66
N PHE A 209 -9.42 -9.95 14.17
CA PHE A 209 -9.87 -10.29 12.83
C PHE A 209 -10.78 -11.51 12.84
N PRO A 210 -12.05 -11.37 12.43
CA PRO A 210 -12.82 -12.52 12.04
C PRO A 210 -12.18 -13.18 10.80
N VAL A 211 -12.28 -14.51 10.71
CA VAL A 211 -11.81 -15.28 9.56
C VAL A 211 -12.54 -14.75 8.31
N THR A 212 -11.78 -14.36 7.29
CA THR A 212 -12.35 -13.94 6.01
C THR A 212 -12.95 -15.16 5.33
N SER A 213 -14.23 -15.09 4.97
CA SER A 213 -14.87 -16.12 4.16
C SER A 213 -14.10 -16.30 2.86
N LYS A 214 -13.78 -17.54 2.50
CA LYS A 214 -13.25 -17.88 1.16
C LYS A 214 -14.36 -17.98 0.11
N VAL A 215 -15.63 -17.92 0.55
CA VAL A 215 -16.82 -17.94 -0.29
C VAL A 215 -17.33 -16.52 -0.45
N ARG A 216 -17.49 -16.09 -1.71
CA ARG A 216 -18.01 -14.77 -2.08
C ARG A 216 -19.37 -14.52 -1.43
N GLN A 217 -19.57 -13.34 -0.89
CA GLN A 217 -20.85 -12.90 -0.34
C GLN A 217 -21.55 -11.99 -1.36
N SER A 218 -22.80 -12.30 -1.72
CA SER A 218 -23.62 -11.48 -2.62
C SER A 218 -24.24 -10.31 -1.87
N GLY A 219 -24.16 -9.10 -2.43
CA GLY A 219 -24.81 -7.92 -1.85
C GLY A 219 -24.09 -6.60 -2.15
N THR A 220 -24.80 -5.51 -1.90
CA THR A 220 -24.30 -4.14 -2.02
C THR A 220 -23.68 -3.68 -0.71
N TYR A 221 -22.46 -3.13 -0.76
CA TYR A 221 -21.67 -2.77 0.43
C TYR A 221 -21.57 -1.26 0.67
N LEU A 222 -22.63 -0.50 0.37
CA LEU A 222 -22.63 0.97 0.49
C LEU A 222 -22.27 1.50 1.88
N ARG A 223 -22.55 0.72 2.94
CA ARG A 223 -22.16 1.09 4.31
C ARG A 223 -20.64 1.20 4.49
N LEU A 224 -19.86 0.40 3.76
CA LEU A 224 -18.39 0.42 3.84
C LEU A 224 -17.78 1.66 3.20
N VAL A 225 -18.45 2.23 2.18
CA VAL A 225 -17.94 3.36 1.39
C VAL A 225 -18.59 4.71 1.76
N ARG A 226 -19.27 4.79 2.91
CA ARG A 226 -19.89 6.05 3.40
C ARG A 226 -18.91 7.22 3.47
N PRO A 227 -17.67 7.06 3.98
CA PRO A 227 -16.72 8.18 4.01
C PRO A 227 -16.37 8.68 2.61
N GLN A 228 -16.22 7.78 1.63
CA GLN A 228 -15.90 8.12 0.25
C GLN A 228 -17.08 8.82 -0.43
N ILE A 229 -18.31 8.35 -0.21
CA ILE A 229 -19.53 9.04 -0.66
C ILE A 229 -19.62 10.43 -0.03
N ALA A 230 -19.28 10.57 1.25
CA ALA A 230 -19.28 11.87 1.93
C ALA A 230 -18.26 12.84 1.31
N VAL A 231 -17.06 12.39 0.92
CA VAL A 231 -16.10 13.24 0.18
C VAL A 231 -16.71 13.75 -1.11
N VAL A 232 -17.34 12.87 -1.90
CA VAL A 232 -17.98 13.26 -3.17
C VAL A 232 -19.11 14.26 -2.93
N ALA A 233 -19.99 13.98 -1.97
CA ALA A 233 -21.11 14.86 -1.65
C ALA A 233 -20.66 16.23 -1.14
N LEU A 234 -19.69 16.27 -0.22
CA LEU A 234 -19.13 17.52 0.30
C LEU A 234 -18.41 18.32 -0.79
N THR A 235 -17.73 17.64 -1.71
CA THR A 235 -17.11 18.31 -2.87
C THR A 235 -18.17 18.95 -3.75
N ILE A 236 -19.26 18.23 -4.10
CA ILE A 236 -20.35 18.79 -4.91
C ILE A 236 -20.99 20.01 -4.24
N VAL A 237 -21.30 19.90 -2.95
CA VAL A 237 -21.85 21.03 -2.17
C VAL A 237 -20.88 22.21 -2.15
N GLY A 238 -19.60 21.94 -1.93
CA GLY A 238 -18.53 22.94 -1.98
C GLY A 238 -18.45 23.62 -3.34
N VAL A 239 -18.51 22.87 -4.45
CA VAL A 239 -18.49 23.45 -5.80
C VAL A 239 -19.69 24.38 -6.03
N ILE A 240 -20.90 23.94 -5.66
CA ILE A 240 -22.11 24.76 -5.81
C ILE A 240 -21.98 26.05 -4.99
N TRP A 241 -21.54 25.94 -3.75
CA TRP A 241 -21.36 27.11 -2.88
C TRP A 241 -20.25 28.03 -3.36
N GLY A 242 -19.08 27.51 -3.73
CA GLY A 242 -17.95 28.30 -4.19
C GLY A 242 -18.24 29.06 -5.49
N ILE A 243 -18.98 28.44 -6.42
CA ILE A 243 -19.46 29.13 -7.63
C ILE A 243 -20.48 30.22 -7.25
N GLY A 244 -21.45 29.90 -6.39
CA GLY A 244 -22.43 30.87 -5.91
C GLY A 244 -21.79 32.07 -5.20
N ALA A 245 -20.75 31.83 -4.40
CA ALA A 245 -20.00 32.85 -3.68
C ALA A 245 -19.24 33.81 -4.60
N LEU A 246 -18.78 33.33 -5.77
CA LEU A 246 -18.21 34.20 -6.81
C LEU A 246 -19.28 35.07 -7.50
N VAL A 247 -20.47 34.53 -7.72
CA VAL A 247 -21.58 35.24 -8.38
C VAL A 247 -22.16 36.33 -7.49
N VAL A 248 -22.37 36.03 -6.20
CA VAL A 248 -22.89 37.01 -5.22
C VAL A 248 -21.87 38.12 -4.96
N GLY A 249 -20.57 37.81 -5.03
CA GLY A 249 -19.51 38.75 -4.71
C GLY A 249 -19.40 39.04 -3.21
N GLY A 250 -18.35 39.77 -2.80
CA GLY A 250 -18.13 40.17 -1.40
C GLY A 250 -17.63 39.05 -0.47
N THR A 251 -17.28 37.88 -1.01
CA THR A 251 -16.63 36.80 -0.26
C THR A 251 -15.12 36.76 -0.54
N SER A 252 -14.36 36.03 0.28
CA SER A 252 -12.91 35.86 0.11
C SER A 252 -12.51 34.91 -1.03
N HIS A 253 -13.47 34.39 -1.79
CA HIS A 253 -13.21 33.45 -2.87
C HIS A 253 -12.59 34.16 -4.08
N SER A 254 -11.44 33.68 -4.52
CA SER A 254 -10.83 34.11 -5.79
C SER A 254 -11.24 33.16 -6.93
N THR A 255 -11.37 33.69 -8.14
CA THR A 255 -11.70 32.91 -9.34
C THR A 255 -10.67 31.80 -9.58
N SER A 256 -9.37 32.12 -9.50
CA SER A 256 -8.30 31.13 -9.70
C SER A 256 -8.32 30.03 -8.64
N GLY A 257 -8.59 30.38 -7.38
CA GLY A 257 -8.68 29.40 -6.30
C GLY A 257 -9.91 28.50 -6.43
N VAL A 258 -11.07 29.04 -6.82
CA VAL A 258 -12.27 28.22 -7.01
C VAL A 258 -12.06 27.23 -8.16
N VAL A 259 -11.52 27.68 -9.29
CA VAL A 259 -11.22 26.79 -10.44
C VAL A 259 -10.21 25.71 -10.05
N ALA A 260 -9.11 26.06 -9.39
CA ALA A 260 -8.10 25.10 -8.97
C ALA A 260 -8.65 24.03 -8.02
N ASN A 261 -9.46 24.43 -7.03
CA ASN A 261 -10.05 23.50 -6.07
C ASN A 261 -11.20 22.68 -6.65
N ILE A 262 -11.94 23.19 -7.64
CA ILE A 262 -12.88 22.39 -8.41
C ILE A 262 -12.15 21.29 -9.18
N LEU A 263 -11.05 21.63 -9.87
CA LEU A 263 -10.26 20.65 -10.63
C LEU A 263 -9.67 19.57 -9.71
N TRP A 264 -9.09 19.98 -8.57
CA TRP A 264 -8.55 19.04 -7.60
C TRP A 264 -9.65 18.18 -6.93
N GLY A 265 -10.76 18.81 -6.55
CA GLY A 265 -11.93 18.12 -6.00
C GLY A 265 -12.53 17.12 -6.99
N PHE A 266 -12.56 17.46 -8.28
CA PHE A 266 -12.99 16.55 -9.33
C PHE A 266 -12.08 15.33 -9.43
N ASN A 267 -10.75 15.52 -9.41
CA ASN A 267 -9.81 14.41 -9.35
C ASN A 267 -10.02 13.52 -8.11
N ASN A 268 -10.27 14.13 -6.95
CA ASN A 268 -10.62 13.39 -5.72
C ASN A 268 -11.90 12.56 -5.90
N CYS A 269 -12.94 13.11 -6.54
CA CYS A 269 -14.17 12.39 -6.84
C CYS A 269 -13.94 11.19 -7.76
N ILE A 270 -13.12 11.33 -8.82
CA ILE A 270 -12.77 10.20 -9.70
C ILE A 270 -12.03 9.12 -8.91
N ALA A 271 -11.09 9.50 -8.05
CA ALA A 271 -10.37 8.56 -7.22
C ALA A 271 -11.29 7.78 -6.25
N MET A 272 -12.38 8.39 -5.76
CA MET A 272 -13.38 7.70 -4.95
C MET A 272 -14.31 6.81 -5.78
N ALA A 273 -14.56 7.14 -7.05
CA ALA A 273 -15.54 6.46 -7.88
C ALA A 273 -15.27 4.96 -8.01
N GLY A 274 -14.00 4.55 -8.14
CA GLY A 274 -13.63 3.14 -8.28
C GLY A 274 -14.14 2.25 -7.13
N ILE A 275 -13.91 2.65 -5.88
CA ILE A 275 -14.37 1.87 -4.72
C ILE A 275 -15.89 1.96 -4.51
N ILE A 276 -16.51 3.08 -4.89
CA ILE A 276 -17.97 3.25 -4.84
C ILE A 276 -18.63 2.31 -5.86
N CYS A 277 -18.12 2.26 -7.09
CA CYS A 277 -18.56 1.31 -8.11
C CYS A 277 -18.36 -0.14 -7.65
N ALA A 278 -17.22 -0.45 -7.03
CA ALA A 278 -16.97 -1.78 -6.46
C ALA A 278 -17.96 -2.14 -5.33
N ALA A 279 -18.48 -1.17 -4.59
CA ALA A 279 -19.50 -1.40 -3.57
C ALA A 279 -20.89 -1.71 -4.15
N LEU A 280 -21.16 -1.23 -5.37
CA LEU A 280 -22.40 -1.47 -6.11
C LEU A 280 -22.32 -2.71 -7.00
N TYR A 281 -21.11 -3.19 -7.30
CA TYR A 281 -20.88 -4.30 -8.19
C TYR A 281 -21.55 -5.58 -7.68
N SER A 282 -22.44 -6.13 -8.52
CA SER A 282 -23.01 -7.46 -8.36
C SER A 282 -22.58 -8.30 -9.55
N PRO A 283 -22.06 -9.52 -9.35
CA PRO A 283 -21.70 -10.38 -10.47
C PRO A 283 -22.95 -10.84 -11.21
N PHE A 284 -22.77 -11.14 -12.50
CA PHE A 284 -23.73 -11.96 -13.22
C PHE A 284 -23.76 -13.35 -12.59
N SER A 285 -24.95 -13.90 -12.33
CA SER A 285 -25.11 -15.28 -11.89
C SER A 285 -24.62 -16.22 -12.99
N SER A 286 -23.42 -16.79 -12.84
CA SER A 286 -22.99 -17.91 -13.67
C SER A 286 -23.56 -19.20 -13.10
N ASP A 287 -24.10 -20.07 -13.96
CA ASP A 287 -24.69 -21.36 -13.59
C ASP A 287 -23.70 -22.33 -12.87
N GLU A 288 -22.40 -22.00 -12.82
CA GLU A 288 -21.37 -22.71 -12.05
C GLU A 288 -21.45 -22.51 -10.52
N ASP A 289 -22.18 -21.50 -10.03
CA ASP A 289 -22.37 -21.24 -8.59
C ASP A 289 -23.51 -22.06 -7.97
N LYS A 290 -24.18 -22.94 -8.74
CA LYS A 290 -25.15 -23.88 -8.17
C LYS A 290 -24.39 -24.99 -7.43
N PRO A 291 -24.64 -25.21 -6.13
CA PRO A 291 -24.09 -26.38 -5.45
C PRO A 291 -24.57 -27.63 -6.19
N LYS A 292 -23.63 -28.53 -6.52
CA LYS A 292 -23.96 -29.90 -6.95
C LYS A 292 -24.59 -30.68 -5.81
#